data_AF-A0A5A7ZUR4-F1
#
_entry.id   AF-A0A5A7ZUR4-F1
#
_cell.length_a   1.000
_cell.length_b   1.000
_cell.length_c   1.000
_cell.angle_alpha   90.00
_cell.angle_beta   90.00
_cell.angle_gamma   90.00
#
_symmetry.space_group_name_H-M   'P 1'
#
loop_
_entity.id
_entity.type
_entity.pdbx_description
1 polymer ?
#
loop_
_entity_poly.entity_id
_entity_poly.type
_entity_poly.pdbx_seq_one_letter_code
_entity_poly.pdbx_strand_id
1 'polypeptide(L)'
;MYIKESFPVSLGEIIVDETVDIDIALPNFMFLKDGISEDFIFIELKISYDDIFQRNRTTIKTLLVFKITPGKGFKAPYVYKEGFKFYNVKVEFMEFRPIEGQ
;
A
#
# COMPACT_ATOMS: atom_id res chain seq x y z
N MET A 1 3.07 3.76 -10.98
CA MET A 1 2.65 2.34 -11.11
C MET A 1 1.20 2.26 -10.71
N TYR A 2 0.37 1.55 -11.46
CA TYR A 2 -1.04 1.29 -11.14
C TYR A 2 -1.14 -0.16 -10.68
N ILE A 3 -1.69 -0.40 -9.49
CA ILE A 3 -1.82 -1.72 -8.90
C ILE A 3 -3.31 -1.93 -8.66
N LYS A 4 -3.89 -2.83 -9.44
CA LYS A 4 -5.28 -3.27 -9.28
C LYS A 4 -5.26 -4.61 -8.58
N GLU A 5 -5.64 -4.62 -7.31
CA GLU A 5 -5.89 -5.86 -6.59
C GLU A 5 -7.40 -6.05 -6.45
N SER A 6 -7.90 -7.16 -6.99
CA SER A 6 -9.25 -7.64 -6.70
C SER A 6 -9.20 -8.36 -5.36
N PHE A 7 -9.91 -7.84 -4.36
CA PHE A 7 -10.04 -8.50 -3.07
C PHE A 7 -11.07 -9.64 -3.21
N PRO A 8 -10.69 -10.93 -3.12
CA PRO A 8 -11.66 -12.03 -3.10
C PRO A 8 -12.23 -12.13 -1.69
N VAL A 9 -12.84 -11.05 -1.20
CA VAL A 9 -13.47 -11.05 0.11
C VAL A 9 -14.94 -10.80 -0.13
N SER A 10 -15.71 -11.88 -0.02
CA SER A 10 -17.17 -11.78 0.08
C SER A 10 -17.48 -10.91 1.30
N LEU A 11 -18.01 -9.71 1.08
CA LEU A 11 -18.45 -8.78 2.13
C LEU A 11 -19.81 -9.24 2.66
N GLY A 12 -19.81 -10.49 3.15
CA GLY A 12 -20.80 -11.56 2.99
C GLY A 12 -22.30 -11.36 3.22
N GLU A 13 -22.85 -10.15 3.28
CA GLU A 13 -24.30 -9.91 3.11
C GLU A 13 -24.65 -8.60 2.37
N ILE A 14 -23.74 -7.63 2.22
CA ILE A 14 -24.04 -6.35 1.53
C ILE A 14 -23.87 -6.47 0.01
N ILE A 15 -22.88 -7.26 -0.41
CA ILE A 15 -22.38 -7.29 -1.77
C ILE A 15 -22.16 -8.76 -2.15
N VAL A 16 -23.24 -9.43 -2.56
CA VAL A 16 -23.14 -10.76 -3.16
C VAL A 16 -22.76 -10.54 -4.63
N ASP A 17 -21.64 -11.14 -5.06
CA ASP A 17 -21.14 -11.07 -6.44
C ASP A 17 -20.66 -9.69 -6.96
N GLU A 18 -20.48 -8.66 -6.12
CA GLU A 18 -19.77 -7.43 -6.54
C GLU A 18 -18.34 -7.34 -5.98
N THR A 19 -17.43 -6.85 -6.84
CA THR A 19 -16.02 -6.60 -6.53
C THR A 19 -15.79 -5.17 -6.06
N VAL A 20 -15.01 -5.00 -5.00
CA VAL A 20 -14.47 -3.70 -4.59
C VAL A 20 -13.06 -3.57 -5.16
N ASP A 21 -12.86 -2.54 -5.98
CA ASP A 21 -11.55 -2.16 -6.52
C ASP A 21 -10.92 -1.06 -5.64
N ILE A 22 -9.65 -1.22 -5.25
CA ILE A 22 -8.88 -0.21 -4.53
C ILE A 22 -7.67 0.16 -5.37
N ASP A 23 -7.61 1.41 -5.79
CA ASP A 23 -6.52 1.95 -6.60
C ASP A 23 -5.51 2.70 -5.71
N ILE A 24 -4.27 2.21 -5.68
CA ILE A 24 -3.18 2.83 -4.92
C ILE A 24 -2.13 3.40 -5.88
N ALA A 25 -1.91 4.72 -5.80
CA ALA A 25 -0.85 5.40 -6.54
C ALA A 25 0.37 5.62 -5.65
N LEU A 26 1.50 5.03 -6.04
CA LEU A 26 2.78 5.16 -5.32
C LEU A 26 3.70 6.17 -6.04
N PRO A 27 4.54 6.91 -5.29
CA PRO A 27 5.38 7.96 -5.85
C PRO A 27 6.49 7.38 -6.74
N ASN A 28 6.81 8.09 -7.82
CA ASN A 28 7.92 7.74 -8.72
C ASN A 28 9.26 8.35 -8.26
N PHE A 29 9.24 9.25 -7.28
CA PHE A 29 10.43 9.87 -6.72
C PHE A 29 10.32 9.97 -5.20
N MET A 30 11.42 9.73 -4.48
CA MET A 30 11.47 9.84 -3.03
C MET A 30 12.84 10.31 -2.55
N PHE A 31 12.84 10.95 -1.37
CA PHE A 31 14.06 11.18 -0.61
C PHE A 31 14.39 9.89 0.14
N LEU A 32 15.53 9.29 -0.19
CA LEU A 32 16.02 8.07 0.43
C LEU A 32 17.38 8.34 1.06
N LYS A 33 17.71 7.61 2.12
CA LYS A 33 19.01 7.73 2.78
C LYS A 33 20.12 7.37 1.79
N ASP A 34 21.22 8.11 1.82
CA ASP A 34 22.32 7.86 0.90
C ASP A 34 22.94 6.48 1.13
N GLY A 35 23.24 5.77 0.05
CA GLY A 35 23.84 4.43 0.09
C GLY A 35 22.88 3.26 0.39
N ILE A 36 21.57 3.47 0.49
CA ILE A 36 20.63 2.34 0.63
C ILE A 36 20.46 1.59 -0.70
N SER A 37 20.31 0.26 -0.63
CA SER A 37 20.01 -0.58 -1.80
C SER A 37 18.51 -0.82 -2.00
N GLU A 38 17.73 -0.75 -0.92
CA GLU A 38 16.28 -0.90 -0.93
C GLU A 38 15.64 -0.25 0.31
N ASP A 39 14.35 0.02 0.21
CA ASP A 39 13.48 0.48 1.29
C ASP A 39 12.07 -0.12 1.10
N PHE A 40 11.14 0.13 2.02
CA PHE A 40 9.79 -0.43 1.96
C PHE A 40 8.70 0.60 2.30
N ILE A 41 7.59 0.52 1.56
CA ILE A 41 6.32 1.18 1.91
C ILE A 41 5.37 0.10 2.41
N PHE A 42 4.74 0.36 3.55
CA PHE A 42 3.70 -0.49 4.14
C PHE A 42 2.38 0.27 4.15
N ILE A 43 1.32 -0.34 3.63
CA ILE A 43 -0.05 0.20 3.69
C ILE A 43 -0.91 -0.79 4.43
N GLU A 44 -1.41 -0.40 5.60
CA GLU A 44 -2.45 -1.14 6.31
C GLU A 44 -3.82 -0.66 5.84
N LEU A 45 -4.64 -1.60 5.37
CA LEU A 45 -6.01 -1.36 4.98
C LEU A 45 -6.93 -2.07 5.99
N LYS A 46 -7.80 -1.30 6.63
CA LYS A 46 -8.85 -1.79 7.53
C LYS A 46 -10.21 -1.42 6.98
N ILE A 47 -11.00 -2.42 6.61
CA ILE A 47 -12.38 -2.25 6.18
C ILE A 47 -13.28 -2.85 7.25
N SER A 48 -14.17 -2.05 7.80
CA SER A 48 -15.22 -2.51 8.71
C SER A 48 -16.57 -2.27 8.07
N TYR A 49 -17.46 -3.26 8.11
CA TYR A 49 -18.82 -3.15 7.63
C TYR A 49 -19.73 -3.96 8.55
N ASP A 50 -20.97 -3.51 8.69
CA ASP A 50 -22.00 -4.26 9.38
C ASP A 50 -22.75 -5.14 8.37
N ASP A 51 -23.37 -6.22 8.81
CA ASP A 51 -24.30 -6.96 7.96
C ASP A 51 -25.52 -6.08 7.57
N ILE A 52 -26.34 -6.52 6.60
CA ILE A 52 -27.48 -5.71 6.11
C ILE A 52 -28.52 -5.42 7.21
N PHE A 53 -28.48 -6.15 8.32
CA PHE A 53 -29.36 -5.99 9.46
C PHE A 53 -28.68 -5.27 10.63
N GLN A 54 -27.44 -4.80 10.46
CA GLN A 54 -26.60 -4.16 11.48
C GLN A 54 -26.38 -5.02 12.74
N ARG A 55 -26.48 -6.34 12.63
CA ARG A 55 -26.41 -7.26 13.78
C ARG A 55 -24.99 -7.70 14.08
N ASN A 56 -24.17 -7.86 13.05
CA ASN A 56 -22.78 -8.27 13.17
C ASN A 56 -21.87 -7.30 12.44
N ARG A 57 -20.79 -6.89 13.09
CA ARG A 57 -19.71 -6.11 12.47
C ARG A 57 -18.58 -7.03 12.05
N THR A 58 -18.30 -7.07 10.76
CA THR A 58 -17.11 -7.73 10.22
C THR A 58 -16.00 -6.71 10.01
N THR A 59 -14.76 -7.09 10.29
CA THR A 59 -13.58 -6.26 10.02
C THR A 59 -12.53 -7.07 9.30
N ILE A 60 -12.12 -6.58 8.14
CA ILE A 60 -11.00 -7.10 7.38
C ILE A 60 -9.83 -6.17 7.61
N LYS A 61 -8.67 -6.73 7.96
CA LYS A 61 -7.41 -6.00 8.04
C LYS A 61 -6.40 -6.69 7.14
N THR A 62 -5.67 -5.90 6.36
CA THR A 62 -4.61 -6.43 5.50
C THR A 62 -3.44 -5.46 5.44
N LEU A 63 -2.26 -6.01 5.25
CA LEU A 63 -1.01 -5.30 5.02
C LEU A 63 -0.60 -5.49 3.57
N LEU A 64 -0.38 -4.39 2.87
CA LEU A 64 0.21 -4.35 1.55
C LEU A 64 1.66 -3.90 1.69
N VAL A 65 2.58 -4.69 1.13
CA VAL A 65 4.02 -4.41 1.21
C VAL A 65 4.57 -4.09 -0.17
N PHE A 66 5.26 -2.96 -0.28
CA PHE A 66 5.91 -2.52 -1.51
C PHE A 66 7.39 -2.33 -1.27
N LYS A 67 8.21 -2.98 -2.10
CA LYS A 67 9.66 -2.75 -2.13
C LYS A 67 9.97 -1.53 -2.98
N ILE A 68 10.86 -0.69 -2.47
CA ILE A 68 11.37 0.50 -3.10
C ILE A 68 12.83 0.25 -3.44
N THR A 69 13.18 0.44 -4.71
CA THR A 69 14.58 0.37 -5.14
C THR A 69 14.98 1.72 -5.73
N PRO A 70 16.00 2.40 -5.15
CA PRO A 70 16.51 3.64 -5.70
C PRO A 70 17.11 3.38 -7.09
N GLY A 71 16.71 4.22 -8.04
CA GLY A 71 17.31 4.27 -9.36
C GLY A 71 18.39 5.34 -9.43
N LYS A 72 18.30 6.19 -10.45
CA LYS A 72 19.18 7.34 -10.65
C LYS A 72 18.86 8.44 -9.62
N GLY A 73 19.90 9.00 -9.04
CA GLY A 73 19.80 10.22 -8.22
C GLY A 73 19.53 11.45 -9.09
N PHE A 74 18.69 12.35 -8.59
CA PHE A 74 18.34 13.62 -9.22
C PHE A 74 18.67 14.80 -8.32
N LYS A 75 18.75 15.98 -8.92
CA LYS A 75 18.78 17.24 -8.15
C LYS A 75 17.45 17.37 -7.41
N ALA A 76 17.52 17.48 -6.09
CA ALA A 76 16.34 17.64 -5.27
C ALA A 76 15.62 18.97 -5.59
N PRO A 77 14.28 18.99 -5.59
CA PRO A 77 13.51 20.23 -5.83
C PRO A 77 13.69 21.26 -4.70
N TYR A 78 14.06 20.81 -3.50
CA TYR A 78 14.38 21.63 -2.34
C TYR A 78 15.37 20.89 -1.43
N VAL A 79 16.00 21.61 -0.51
CA VAL A 79 16.88 21.02 0.50
C VAL A 79 16.02 20.25 1.51
N TYR A 80 16.28 18.96 1.65
CA TYR A 80 15.62 18.11 2.64
C TYR A 80 16.51 17.95 3.88
N LYS A 81 16.74 16.72 4.33
CA LYS A 81 17.57 16.38 5.49
C LYS A 81 18.96 15.95 5.04
N GLU A 82 19.97 16.27 5.85
CA GLU A 82 21.34 15.77 5.65
C GLU A 82 21.36 14.23 5.61
N GLY A 83 22.17 13.67 4.72
CA GLY A 83 22.29 12.23 4.51
C GLY A 83 21.18 11.60 3.66
N PHE A 84 20.28 12.41 3.08
CA PHE A 84 19.27 11.96 2.12
C PHE A 84 19.52 12.52 0.73
N LYS A 85 19.21 11.73 -0.30
CA LYS A 85 19.25 12.14 -1.70
C LYS A 85 17.91 11.85 -2.36
N PHE A 86 17.60 12.63 -3.39
CA PHE A 86 16.37 12.48 -4.16
C PHE A 86 16.60 11.52 -5.31
N TYR A 87 15.83 10.43 -5.36
CA TYR A 87 15.95 9.39 -6.38
C TYR A 87 14.67 9.27 -7.17
N ASN A 88 14.75 8.91 -8.45
CA ASN A 88 13.65 8.17 -9.05
C ASN A 88 13.65 6.77 -8.43
N VAL A 89 12.47 6.25 -8.15
CA VAL A 89 12.33 4.96 -7.48
C VAL A 89 11.56 4.00 -8.36
N LYS A 90 12.00 2.73 -8.35
CA LYS A 90 11.18 1.63 -8.80
C LYS A 90 10.42 1.11 -7.59
N VAL A 91 9.12 0.94 -7.75
CA VAL A 91 8.25 0.38 -6.71
C VAL A 91 7.76 -0.97 -7.21
N GLU A 92 7.84 -1.99 -6.37
CA GLU A 92 7.43 -3.35 -6.69
C GLU A 92 6.49 -3.84 -5.59
N PHE A 93 5.33 -4.36 -6.00
CA PHE A 93 4.42 -5.01 -5.07
C PHE A 93 5.02 -6.35 -4.65
N MET A 94 5.12 -6.57 -3.34
CA MET A 94 5.77 -7.75 -2.78
C MET A 94 4.75 -8.76 -2.28
N GLU A 95 3.86 -8.33 -1.39
CA GLU A 95 2.90 -9.23 -0.77
C GLU A 95 1.65 -8.51 -0.29
N PHE A 96 0.55 -9.27 -0.33
CA PHE A 96 -0.69 -9.05 0.39
C PHE A 96 -0.69 -9.99 1.60
N ARG A 97 -0.83 -9.45 2.81
CA ARG A 97 -0.88 -10.25 4.04
C ARG A 97 -2.11 -9.89 4.87
N PRO A 98 -3.09 -10.81 5.04
CA PRO A 98 -4.14 -10.64 6.03
C PRO A 98 -3.52 -10.43 7.41
N ILE A 99 -3.96 -9.39 8.12
CA ILE A 99 -3.60 -9.19 9.52
C ILE A 99 -4.73 -9.79 10.33
N GLU A 100 -4.52 -10.97 10.91
CA GLU A 100 -5.48 -11.52 11.86
C GLU A 100 -5.63 -10.55 13.04
N GLY A 101 -6.88 -10.19 13.33
CA GLY A 101 -7.19 -9.37 14.49
C GLY A 101 -6.98 -10.17 15.76
N GLN A 102 -6.09 -9.68 16.64
CA GLN A 102 -6.23 -9.93 18.07
C GLN A 102 -7.53 -9.32 18.60
#